data_AF-A0A257CXZ0-F1
#
_entry.id   AF-A0A257CXZ0-F1
#
_cell.length_a   1.000
_cell.length_b   1.000
_cell.length_c   1.000
_cell.angle_alpha   90.00
_cell.angle_beta   90.00
_cell.angle_gamma   90.00
#
_symmetry.space_group_name_H-M   'P 1'
#
loop_
_entity.id
_entity.type
_entity.pdbx_description
1 polymer ?
#
loop_
_entity_poly.entity_id
_entity_poly.type
_entity_poly.pdbx_seq_one_letter_code
_entity_poly.pdbx_strand_id
1 'polypeptide(L)' 'MGNVKSIESAVESLPPMELAEFRRWFADFDGNAWDRQIEQDAASGKLDQLAAEALADYRVGSARQL' A
#
# COMPACT_ATOMS: atom_id res chain seq x y z
N MET A 1 -21.12 -15.35 -8.25
CA MET A 1 -20.08 -14.35 -7.94
C MET A 1 -20.57 -13.53 -6.76
N GLY A 2 -19.88 -13.57 -5.62
CA GLY A 2 -20.22 -12.72 -4.48
C GLY A 2 -19.92 -11.26 -4.82
N ASN A 3 -20.78 -10.34 -4.38
CA ASN A 3 -20.52 -8.90 -4.45
C ASN A 3 -19.71 -8.46 -3.21
N VAL A 4 -19.20 -7.22 -3.21
CA VAL A 4 -18.40 -6.68 -2.10
C VAL A 4 -19.14 -6.80 -0.75
N LYS A 5 -20.45 -6.52 -0.72
CA LYS A 5 -21.27 -6.65 0.49
C LYS A 5 -21.27 -8.07 1.07
N SER A 6 -21.29 -9.09 0.22
CA SER A 6 -21.21 -10.49 0.66
C SER A 6 -19.86 -10.82 1.30
N ILE A 7 -18.78 -10.19 0.83
CA ILE A 7 -17.44 -10.37 1.41
C ILE A 7 -17.36 -9.64 2.75
N GLU A 8 -17.88 -8.41 2.83
CA GLU A 8 -17.96 -7.65 4.08
C GLU A 8 -18.69 -8.44 5.17
N SER A 9 -19.88 -8.96 4.88
CA SER A 9 -20.64 -9.76 5.85
C SER A 9 -19.92 -11.06 6.25
N ALA A 10 -19.16 -11.67 5.34
CA ALA A 10 -18.37 -12.85 5.65
C ALA A 10 -17.21 -12.50 6.61
N VAL A 11 -16.52 -11.39 6.38
CA VAL A 11 -15.44 -10.90 7.24
C VAL A 11 -15.95 -10.49 8.62
N GLU A 12 -17.12 -9.83 8.69
CA GLU A 12 -17.77 -9.47 9.95
C GLU A 12 -18.18 -10.70 10.79
N SER A 13 -18.46 -11.82 10.13
CA SER A 13 -18.87 -13.07 10.78
C SER A 13 -17.70 -13.94 11.25
N LEU A 14 -16.44 -13.56 10.98
CA LEU A 14 -15.27 -14.35 11.35
C LEU A 14 -15.06 -14.39 12.88
N PRO A 15 -14.78 -15.56 13.46
CA PRO A 15 -14.28 -15.65 14.82
C PRO A 15 -12.99 -14.84 15.00
N PRO A 16 -12.68 -14.35 16.22
CA PRO A 16 -11.52 -13.48 16.45
C PRO A 16 -10.18 -14.01 15.92
N MET A 17 -9.96 -15.33 16.01
CA MET A 17 -8.73 -15.97 15.53
C MET A 17 -8.63 -15.97 14.00
N GLU A 18 -9.71 -16.31 13.32
CA GLU A 18 -9.78 -16.29 11.85
C GLU A 18 -9.72 -14.87 11.31
N LEU A 19 -10.34 -13.91 12.01
CA LEU A 19 -10.24 -12.49 11.66
C LEU A 19 -8.80 -11.97 11.78
N ALA A 20 -8.05 -12.43 12.78
CA ALA A 20 -6.63 -12.08 12.92
C ALA A 20 -5.78 -12.67 11.78
N GLU A 21 -6.04 -13.92 11.39
CA GLU A 21 -5.39 -14.55 10.25
C GLU A 21 -5.72 -13.84 8.93
N PHE A 22 -7.00 -13.52 8.71
CA PHE A 22 -7.46 -12.74 7.57
C PHE A 22 -6.74 -11.39 7.48
N ARG A 23 -6.65 -10.64 8.59
CA ARG A 23 -5.95 -9.34 8.62
C ARG A 23 -4.48 -9.46 8.27
N ARG A 24 -3.79 -10.49 8.78
CA ARG A 24 -2.38 -10.74 8.45
C ARG A 24 -2.21 -10.97 6.95
N TRP A 25 -3.00 -11.89 6.39
CA TRP A 25 -2.94 -12.19 4.96
C TRP A 25 -3.34 -10.99 4.10
N PHE A 26 -4.38 -10.26 4.48
CA PHE A 26 -4.87 -9.12 3.70
C PHE A 26 -3.86 -7.99 3.64
N ALA A 27 -3.12 -7.74 4.73
CA ALA A 27 -2.04 -6.76 4.73
C ALA A 27 -0.95 -7.10 3.69
N ASP A 28 -0.55 -8.37 3.60
CA ASP A 28 0.41 -8.82 2.58
C ASP A 28 -0.19 -8.73 1.16
N PHE A 29 -1.45 -9.11 0.99
CA PHE A 29 -2.14 -9.04 -0.30
C PHE A 29 -2.23 -7.60 -0.83
N ASP A 30 -2.67 -6.67 0.02
CA ASP A 30 -2.82 -5.25 -0.31
C ASP A 30 -1.44 -4.59 -0.48
N GLY A 31 -0.48 -4.91 0.38
CA GLY A 31 0.91 -4.48 0.26
C GLY A 31 1.53 -4.89 -1.08
N ASN A 32 1.34 -6.14 -1.51
CA ASN A 32 1.82 -6.60 -2.82
C ASN A 32 1.14 -5.87 -3.99
N ALA A 33 -0.12 -5.43 -3.84
CA ALA A 33 -0.80 -4.64 -4.85
C ALA A 33 -0.26 -3.21 -4.91
N TRP A 34 0.01 -2.62 -3.75
CA TRP A 34 0.67 -1.33 -3.62
C TRP A 34 2.07 -1.32 -4.23
N ASP A 35 2.90 -2.33 -3.94
CA ASP A 35 4.25 -2.45 -4.50
C ASP A 35 4.21 -2.48 -6.04
N ARG A 36 3.32 -3.30 -6.61
CA ARG A 36 3.11 -3.36 -8.07
C ARG A 36 2.69 -2.02 -8.66
N GLN A 37 1.84 -1.27 -7.98
CA GLN A 37 1.43 0.06 -8.44
C GLN A 37 2.58 1.06 -8.39
N ILE A 38 3.37 1.05 -7.31
CA ILE A 38 4.55 1.93 -7.18
C ILE A 38 5.58 1.63 -8.26
N GLU A 39 5.85 0.35 -8.55
CA GLU A 39 6.76 -0.05 -9.63
C GLU A 39 6.29 0.47 -10.99
N GLN A 40 4.99 0.38 -11.28
CA GLN A 40 4.40 0.89 -12.53
C GLN A 40 4.45 2.42 -12.61
N ASP A 41 4.11 3.10 -11.51
CA ASP A 41 4.15 4.56 -11.42
C ASP A 41 5.59 5.08 -11.56
N ALA A 42 6.57 4.37 -10.98
CA ALA A 42 7.99 4.66 -11.17
C ALA A 42 8.43 4.42 -12.63
N ALA A 43 8.08 3.28 -13.23
CA ALA A 43 8.45 2.95 -14.60
C ALA A 43 7.82 3.90 -15.65
N SER A 44 6.66 4.47 -15.33
CA SER A 44 5.98 5.46 -16.19
C SER A 44 6.49 6.89 -16.01
N GLY A 45 7.42 7.15 -15.08
CA GLY A 45 7.95 8.48 -14.77
C GLY A 45 6.99 9.36 -13.96
N LYS A 46 5.87 8.81 -13.48
CA LYS A 46 4.87 9.57 -12.70
C LYS A 46 5.43 10.08 -11.36
N LEU A 47 6.45 9.41 -10.84
CA LEU A 47 7.10 9.78 -9.58
C LEU A 47 8.33 10.70 -9.77
N ASP A 48 8.71 11.03 -11.02
CA ASP A 48 9.96 11.75 -11.31
C ASP A 48 9.99 13.15 -10.69
N GLN A 49 8.86 13.87 -10.72
CA GLN A 49 8.77 15.19 -10.12
C GLN A 49 8.99 15.12 -8.59
N LEU A 50 8.34 14.17 -7.93
CA LEU A 50 8.49 13.98 -6.48
C LEU A 50 9.93 13.60 -6.12
N ALA A 51 10.58 12.77 -6.93
CA ALA A 51 11.99 12.42 -6.76
C ALA A 51 12.90 13.65 -6.93
N ALA A 52 12.64 14.50 -7.93
CA ALA A 52 13.41 15.72 -8.16
C ALA A 52 13.27 16.72 -7.01
N GLU A 53 12.05 16.90 -6.48
CA GLU A 53 11.78 17.75 -5.31
C GLU A 53 12.50 17.23 -4.07
N ALA A 54 12.37 15.93 -3.76
CA ALA A 54 13.05 15.32 -2.62
C ALA A 54 14.58 15.46 -2.70
N LEU A 55 15.17 15.33 -3.89
CA LEU A 55 16.59 15.55 -4.11
C LEU A 55 17.00 17.02 -3.94
N ALA A 56 16.15 17.96 -4.35
CA ALA A 56 16.40 19.38 -4.14
C ALA A 56 16.42 19.72 -2.64
N ASP A 57 15.41 19.25 -1.90
CA ASP A 57 15.28 19.44 -0.45
C ASP A 57 16.45 18.83 0.33
N TYR A 58 16.89 17.63 -0.07
CA TYR A 58 18.07 17.00 0.50
C TYR A 58 19.34 17.84 0.30
N ARG A 59 19.53 18.39 -0.91
CA ARG A 59 20.72 19.20 -1.23
C ARG A 59 20.79 20.52 -0.46
N VAL A 60 19.65 21.11 -0.14
CA VAL A 60 19.60 22.36 0.64
C VAL A 60 19.63 22.14 2.16
N GLY A 61 19.78 20.88 2.60
CA GLY A 61 19.88 20.53 4.03
C GLY A 61 18.55 20.55 4.77
N SER A 62 17.42 20.58 4.04
CA SER A 62 16.07 20.52 4.62
C SER A 62 15.63 19.10 4.97
N ALA A 63 16.37 18.08 4.51
CA ALA A 63 16.12 16.68 4.85
C ALA A 63 16.85 16.26 6.13
N ARG A 64 16.23 15.34 6.89
CA ARG A 64 16.83 14.70 8.07
C ARG A 64 16.99 13.21 7.82
N GLN A 65 18.04 12.63 8.41
CA GLN A 65 18.18 11.18 8.48
C GLN A 65 17.00 10.57 9.26
N LEU A 66 16.51 9.43 8.74
CA LEU A 66 15.47 8.61 9.37
C LEU A 66 15.96 7.99 10.69
#